data_AF-A0AAD3RNW1-F1
#
_entry.id   AF-A0AAD3RNW1-F1
#
_cell.length_a   1.000
_cell.length_b   1.000
_cell.length_c   1.000
_cell.angle_alpha   90.00
_cell.angle_beta   90.00
_cell.angle_gamma   90.00
#
_symmetry.space_group_name_H-M   'P 1'
#
loop_
_entity.id
_entity.type
_entity.pdbx_description
1 polymer ?
#
loop_
_entity_poly.entity_id
_entity_poly.type
_entity_poly.pdbx_seq_one_letter_code
_entity_poly.pdbx_strand_id
1 'polypeptide(L)'
;MTRKLQNPSMDDAKSRKRILKPAVEKKRRDRINQSLAELRSLLLNHTSDPRLQNPKIEKAEILDLAVEYLQKWTDVKKLSNDSTNSRMKTHAPVVSLHHPESSAPPLFTIQSAASLMLHTVP
;
A
#
# COMPACT_ATOMS: atom_id res chain seq x y z
N MET A 1 26.49 -22.27 -50.41
CA MET A 1 25.50 -21.80 -49.42
C MET A 1 26.18 -21.60 -48.07
N THR A 2 26.47 -20.37 -47.64
CA THR A 2 26.92 -20.09 -46.27
C THR A 2 26.13 -18.90 -45.73
N ARG A 3 25.09 -19.18 -44.94
CA ARG A 3 24.32 -18.15 -44.23
C ARG A 3 25.17 -17.66 -43.05
N LYS A 4 25.68 -16.42 -43.12
CA LYS A 4 26.32 -15.76 -41.98
C LYS A 4 25.29 -15.63 -40.85
N LEU A 5 25.62 -16.18 -39.68
CA LEU A 5 24.92 -15.90 -38.43
C LEU A 5 25.28 -14.47 -38.01
N GLN A 6 24.34 -13.55 -38.21
CA GLN A 6 24.43 -12.20 -37.66
C GLN A 6 24.31 -12.31 -36.14
N ASN A 7 25.45 -12.22 -35.45
CA ASN A 7 25.49 -12.16 -34.00
C ASN A 7 24.86 -10.82 -33.58
N PRO A 8 23.80 -10.78 -32.74
CA PRO A 8 23.15 -9.52 -32.38
C PRO A 8 24.15 -8.65 -31.63
N SER A 9 24.43 -7.46 -32.16
CA SER A 9 25.32 -6.50 -31.52
C SER A 9 24.74 -6.10 -30.16
N MET A 10 25.59 -5.80 -29.19
CA MET A 10 25.18 -5.25 -27.89
C MET A 10 24.28 -4.00 -28.02
N ASP A 11 24.37 -3.31 -29.16
CA ASP A 11 23.52 -2.17 -29.53
C ASP A 11 22.06 -2.56 -29.81
N ASP A 12 21.79 -3.76 -30.34
CA ASP A 12 20.44 -4.28 -30.59
C ASP A 12 19.73 -4.62 -29.27
N ALA A 13 20.48 -5.12 -28.28
CA ALA A 13 19.95 -5.36 -26.95
C ALA A 13 19.64 -4.05 -26.20
N LYS A 14 20.49 -3.02 -26.37
CA LYS A 14 20.27 -1.69 -25.80
C LYS A 14 19.07 -1.00 -26.46
N SER A 15 18.92 -1.11 -27.78
CA SER A 15 17.81 -0.55 -28.56
C SER A 15 16.48 -1.25 -28.23
N ARG A 16 16.45 -2.58 -28.11
CA ARG A 16 15.28 -3.31 -27.60
C ARG A 16 14.92 -2.90 -26.18
N LYS A 17 15.88 -2.77 -25.26
CA LYS A 17 15.62 -2.22 -23.91
C LYS A 17 15.08 -0.78 -23.95
N ARG A 18 15.51 0.04 -24.91
CA ARG A 18 15.00 1.41 -25.13
C ARG A 18 13.61 1.46 -25.77
N ILE A 19 13.14 0.40 -26.42
CA ILE A 19 11.80 0.30 -27.05
C ILE A 19 10.78 -0.39 -26.14
N LEU A 20 11.20 -1.44 -25.40
CA LEU A 20 10.33 -2.15 -24.45
C LEU A 20 9.96 -1.26 -23.25
N LYS A 21 10.88 -0.42 -22.76
CA LYS A 21 10.62 0.51 -21.65
C LYS A 21 9.48 1.50 -21.99
N PRO A 22 9.45 2.17 -23.16
CA PRO A 22 8.32 2.96 -23.62
C PRO A 22 6.99 2.21 -23.70
N ALA A 23 6.99 0.95 -24.15
CA ALA A 23 5.76 0.16 -24.29
C ALA A 23 5.17 -0.23 -22.92
N VAL A 24 6.00 -0.69 -21.99
CA VAL A 24 5.58 -1.00 -20.61
C VAL A 24 5.13 0.25 -19.88
N GLU A 25 5.85 1.37 -20.06
CA GLU A 25 5.47 2.66 -19.50
C GLU A 25 4.12 3.14 -20.05
N LYS A 26 3.89 3.01 -21.36
CA LYS A 26 2.59 3.30 -21.97
C LYS A 26 1.49 2.47 -21.31
N LYS A 27 1.67 1.15 -21.19
CA LYS A 27 0.70 0.27 -20.52
C LYS A 27 0.46 0.69 -19.06
N ARG A 28 1.49 1.11 -18.33
CA ARG A 28 1.33 1.62 -16.96
C ARG A 28 0.51 2.90 -16.93
N ARG A 29 0.81 3.87 -17.80
CA ARG A 29 0.08 5.13 -17.91
C ARG A 29 -1.39 4.90 -18.31
N ASP A 30 -1.63 4.00 -19.25
CA ASP A 30 -2.98 3.64 -19.69
C ASP A 30 -3.77 3.06 -18.51
N ARG A 31 -3.17 2.15 -17.72
CA ARG A 31 -3.80 1.62 -16.49
C ARG A 31 -4.12 2.71 -15.47
N ILE A 32 -3.19 3.64 -15.21
CA ILE A 32 -3.40 4.75 -14.27
C ILE A 32 -4.56 5.63 -14.72
N ASN A 33 -4.61 5.98 -16.01
CA ASN A 33 -5.68 6.80 -16.56
C ASN A 33 -7.04 6.09 -16.50
N GLN A 34 -7.06 4.79 -16.78
CA GLN A 34 -8.27 3.96 -16.66
C GLN A 34 -8.78 3.96 -15.21
N SER A 35 -7.90 3.68 -14.23
CA SER A 35 -8.27 3.70 -12.82
C SER A 35 -8.76 5.09 -12.34
N LEU A 36 -8.18 6.18 -12.85
CA LEU A 36 -8.67 7.53 -12.54
C LEU A 36 -10.06 7.81 -13.12
N ALA A 37 -10.35 7.33 -14.33
CA ALA A 37 -11.67 7.46 -14.95
C ALA A 37 -12.74 6.66 -14.20
N GLU A 38 -12.40 5.45 -13.75
CA GLU A 38 -13.25 4.62 -12.91
C GLU A 38 -13.49 5.26 -11.54
N LEU A 39 -12.43 5.74 -10.88
CA LEU A 39 -12.52 6.44 -9.60
C LEU A 39 -13.45 7.66 -9.69
N ARG A 40 -13.28 8.47 -10.73
CA ARG A 40 -14.16 9.62 -10.99
C ARG A 40 -15.62 9.22 -11.13
N SER A 41 -15.90 8.16 -11.88
CA SER A 41 -17.27 7.66 -12.08
C SER A 41 -17.89 7.15 -10.77
N LEU A 42 -17.12 6.38 -9.99
CA LEU A 42 -17.56 5.87 -8.69
C LEU A 42 -17.86 7.02 -7.72
N LEU A 43 -16.96 8.01 -7.63
CA LEU A 43 -17.18 9.17 -6.78
C LEU A 43 -18.44 9.93 -7.22
N LEU A 44 -18.64 10.17 -8.51
CA LEU A 44 -19.81 10.89 -9.01
C LEU A 44 -21.11 10.15 -8.62
N ASN A 45 -21.12 8.83 -8.72
CA ASN A 45 -22.29 8.02 -8.36
C ASN A 45 -22.59 8.05 -6.85
N HIS A 46 -21.56 8.15 -6.00
CA HIS A 46 -21.73 8.11 -4.55
C HIS A 46 -21.91 9.49 -3.90
N THR A 47 -21.33 10.54 -4.47
CA THR A 47 -21.36 11.90 -3.90
C THR A 47 -22.27 12.84 -4.65
N SER A 48 -22.60 12.55 -5.92
CA SER A 48 -23.28 13.48 -6.83
C SER A 48 -22.58 14.84 -6.96
N ASP A 49 -21.26 14.91 -6.73
CA ASP A 49 -20.51 16.17 -6.79
C ASP A 49 -20.45 16.70 -8.24
N PRO A 50 -20.97 17.92 -8.52
CA PRO A 50 -21.01 18.47 -9.87
C PRO A 50 -19.61 18.70 -10.48
N ARG A 51 -18.56 18.86 -9.67
CA ARG A 51 -17.17 18.99 -10.18
C ARG A 51 -16.77 17.76 -10.99
N LEU A 52 -17.22 16.57 -10.60
CA LEU A 52 -16.93 15.30 -11.27
C LEU A 52 -17.65 15.15 -12.62
N GLN A 53 -18.56 16.07 -12.98
CA GLN A 53 -19.15 16.12 -14.32
C GLN A 53 -18.28 16.91 -15.31
N ASN A 54 -17.37 17.78 -14.84
CA ASN A 54 -16.50 18.58 -15.70
C ASN A 54 -15.46 17.70 -16.43
N PRO A 55 -15.53 17.50 -17.76
CA PRO A 55 -14.58 16.65 -18.49
C PRO A 55 -13.12 17.11 -18.36
N LYS A 56 -12.88 18.38 -17.99
CA LYS A 56 -11.55 18.98 -17.79
C LYS A 56 -11.10 19.04 -16.33
N ILE A 57 -11.77 18.35 -15.40
CA ILE A 57 -11.34 18.28 -13.99
C ILE A 57 -9.88 17.80 -13.90
N GLU A 58 -9.12 18.43 -13.01
CA GLU A 58 -7.73 18.08 -12.78
C GLU A 58 -7.61 16.74 -12.05
N LYS A 59 -6.49 16.04 -12.29
CA LYS A 59 -6.25 14.75 -11.63
C LYS A 59 -6.07 14.88 -10.12
N ALA A 60 -5.47 15.98 -9.66
CA ALA A 60 -5.32 16.26 -8.23
C ALA A 60 -6.68 16.39 -7.55
N GLU A 61 -7.58 17.19 -8.13
CA GLU A 61 -8.95 17.36 -7.64
C GLU A 61 -9.69 16.01 -7.51
N ILE A 62 -9.59 15.10 -8.49
CA ILE A 62 -10.19 13.76 -8.37
C ILE A 62 -9.67 13.01 -7.14
N LEU A 63 -8.36 13.12 -6.85
CA LEU A 63 -7.73 12.46 -5.71
C LEU A 63 -8.14 13.10 -4.38
N ASP A 64 -8.23 14.42 -4.32
CA ASP A 64 -8.66 15.15 -3.12
C ASP A 64 -10.10 14.78 -2.74
N LEU A 65 -10.99 14.71 -3.74
CA LEU A 65 -12.37 14.24 -3.54
C LEU A 65 -12.45 12.79 -3.06
N ALA A 66 -11.57 11.93 -3.56
CA ALA A 66 -11.49 10.55 -3.11
C ALA A 66 -11.10 10.47 -1.63
N VAL A 67 -10.10 11.26 -1.22
CA VAL A 67 -9.64 11.31 0.17
C VAL A 67 -10.75 11.84 1.08
N GLU A 68 -11.41 12.94 0.69
CA GLU A 68 -12.52 13.52 1.43
C GLU A 68 -13.68 12.51 1.61
N TYR A 69 -14.05 11.81 0.53
CA TYR A 69 -15.08 10.78 0.58
C TYR A 69 -14.73 9.64 1.54
N LEU A 70 -13.50 9.14 1.47
CA LEU A 70 -13.04 8.04 2.32
C LEU A 70 -13.00 8.44 3.80
N GLN A 71 -12.55 9.66 4.12
CA GLN A 71 -12.54 10.16 5.50
C GLN A 71 -13.95 10.20 6.09
N LYS A 72 -14.90 10.79 5.37
CA LYS A 72 -16.31 10.83 5.80
C LYS A 72 -16.87 9.42 6.00
N TRP A 73 -16.54 8.48 5.11
CA TRP A 73 -17.00 7.10 5.22
C TRP A 73 -16.41 6.35 6.41
N THR A 74 -15.13 6.58 6.72
CA THR A 74 -14.47 5.99 7.90
C THR A 74 -15.00 6.56 9.22
N ASP A 75 -15.30 7.86 9.26
CA ASP A 75 -15.85 8.50 10.47
C ASP A 75 -17.27 7.99 10.78
N VAL A 76 -18.11 7.84 9.75
CA VAL A 76 -19.45 7.25 9.89
C VAL A 76 -19.38 5.81 10.41
N LYS A 77 -18.42 5.01 9.95
CA LYS A 77 -18.20 3.64 10.47
C LYS A 77 -17.75 3.61 11.93
N LYS A 78 -16.95 4.58 12.37
CA LYS A 78 -16.49 4.66 13.77
C LYS A 78 -17.66 4.90 14.73
N LEU A 79 -18.62 5.73 14.35
CA LEU A 79 -19.83 6.01 15.14
C LEU A 79 -20.78 4.81 15.22
N SER A 80 -20.82 3.96 14.20
CA SER A 80 -21.71 2.78 14.18
C SER A 80 -21.17 1.60 14.98
N ASN A 81 -19.85 1.50 15.19
CA ASN A 81 -19.21 0.43 15.96
C ASN A 81 -19.18 0.66 17.49
N ASP A 82 -19.47 1.87 17.98
CA ASP A 82 -19.48 2.18 19.43
C ASP A 82 -20.74 1.64 20.14
N SER A 83 -21.83 1.43 19.38
CA SER A 83 -23.14 1.02 19.92
C SER A 83 -23.18 -0.42 20.45
N THR A 84 -22.17 -1.26 20.19
CA THR A 84 -22.20 -2.69 20.59
C THR A 84 -21.41 -3.03 21.86
N ASN A 85 -20.69 -2.07 22.49
CA ASN A 85 -19.84 -2.38 23.66
C ASN A 85 -20.38 -1.89 25.01
N SER A 86 -21.60 -1.33 25.07
CA SER A 86 -22.22 -0.90 26.32
C SER A 86 -23.32 -1.87 26.78
N ARG A 87 -22.96 -3.12 27.06
CA ARG A 87 -23.84 -3.98 27.87
C ARG A 87 -23.05 -4.94 28.75
N MET A 88 -23.27 -4.79 30.06
CA MET A 88 -22.85 -5.65 31.17
C MET A 88 -21.42 -5.45 31.72
N LYS A 89 -21.22 -4.40 32.53
CA LYS A 89 -20.31 -4.49 33.69
C LYS A 89 -21.12 -4.19 34.95
N THR A 90 -21.77 -5.24 35.44
CA THR A 90 -22.56 -5.24 36.65
C THR A 90 -21.73 -5.83 37.80
N HIS A 91 -21.53 -5.01 38.83
CA HIS A 91 -21.21 -5.33 40.23
C HIS A 91 -19.79 -5.82 40.58
N ALA A 92 -19.09 -5.00 41.38
CA ALA A 92 -18.13 -5.45 42.40
C ALA A 92 -18.93 -6.07 43.58
N PRO A 93 -18.39 -6.99 44.42
CA PRO A 93 -17.25 -6.66 45.29
C PRO A 93 -16.33 -7.85 45.75
N VAL A 94 -15.28 -7.50 46.52
CA VAL A 94 -14.67 -8.24 47.66
C VAL A 94 -13.50 -9.24 47.44
N VAL A 95 -12.34 -8.83 48.02
CA VAL A 95 -11.33 -9.54 48.85
C VAL A 95 -10.30 -10.54 48.27
N SER A 96 -9.04 -10.20 48.58
CA SER A 96 -7.81 -10.99 48.84
C SER A 96 -7.43 -12.19 47.95
N LEU A 97 -6.19 -12.20 47.45
CA LEU A 97 -5.04 -12.86 48.09
C LEU A 97 -3.81 -12.88 47.15
N HIS A 98 -2.66 -12.98 47.80
CA HIS A 98 -1.29 -12.81 47.35
C HIS A 98 -0.73 -13.95 46.46
N HIS A 99 0.29 -13.62 45.67
CA HIS A 99 1.44 -14.42 45.17
C HIS A 99 1.61 -14.64 43.64
N PRO A 100 2.88 -14.66 43.17
CA PRO A 100 3.30 -14.40 41.79
C PRO A 100 3.54 -15.71 41.02
N GLU A 101 3.45 -15.69 39.69
CA GLU A 101 4.23 -16.63 38.87
C GLU A 101 4.13 -16.31 37.37
N SER A 102 5.28 -16.47 36.73
CA SER A 102 5.47 -16.98 35.37
C SER A 102 5.13 -16.15 34.12
N SER A 103 6.20 -16.03 33.32
CA SER A 103 6.22 -16.03 31.85
C SER A 103 6.11 -14.67 31.14
N ALA A 104 7.26 -14.03 30.96
CA ALA A 104 7.52 -13.22 29.78
C ALA A 104 8.80 -13.73 29.09
N PRO A 105 8.75 -14.16 27.82
CA PRO A 105 9.92 -14.16 26.96
C PRO A 105 9.95 -12.87 26.13
N PRO A 106 11.03 -12.07 26.17
CA PRO A 106 11.20 -10.95 25.26
C PRO A 106 11.66 -11.40 23.87
N LEU A 107 11.28 -10.56 22.92
CA LEU A 107 11.33 -10.70 21.47
C LEU A 107 12.75 -10.87 20.89
N PHE A 108 12.78 -11.59 19.77
CA PHE A 108 13.93 -11.85 18.90
C PHE A 108 14.82 -10.63 18.63
N THR A 109 16.10 -10.77 18.98
CA THR A 109 17.19 -9.88 18.58
C THR A 109 17.59 -10.15 17.13
N ILE A 110 17.61 -9.10 16.31
CA ILE A 110 18.06 -9.10 14.91
C ILE A 110 19.56 -9.37 14.87
N GLN A 111 19.96 -10.46 14.21
CA GLN A 111 21.36 -10.79 13.96
C GLN A 111 21.87 -10.04 12.72
N SER A 112 22.73 -9.04 12.93
CA SER A 112 23.57 -8.47 11.87
C SER A 112 24.86 -9.27 11.78
N ALA A 113 25.12 -9.84 10.60
CA ALA A 113 26.26 -10.70 10.33
C ALA A 113 27.57 -9.91 10.09
N ALA A 114 28.67 -10.60 10.40
CA ALA A 114 30.01 -10.47 9.82
C ALA A 114 30.92 -9.31 10.28
N SER A 115 31.82 -9.64 11.20
CA SER A 115 33.22 -9.24 11.11
C SER A 115 34.11 -10.34 11.65
N LEU A 116 34.75 -11.06 10.72
CA LEU A 116 35.92 -11.88 10.98
C LEU A 116 37.10 -10.91 11.19
N MET A 117 37.62 -10.82 12.41
CA MET A 117 38.97 -10.32 12.65
C MET A 117 39.82 -11.41 13.27
N LEU A 118 41.03 -11.48 12.72
CA LEU A 118 42.02 -12.53 12.82
C LEU A 118 42.51 -12.73 14.25
N HIS A 119 42.73 -13.99 14.63
CA HIS A 119 43.46 -14.33 15.84
C HIS A 119 44.95 -14.08 15.60
N THR A 120 45.53 -13.23 16.45
CA THR A 120 46.98 -13.04 16.57
C THR A 120 47.53 -13.98 17.63
N VAL A 121 48.65 -14.58 17.27
CA VAL A 121 49.54 -15.49 18.01
C VAL A 121 50.27 -14.73 19.13
N PRO A 122 50.74 -15.38 20.20
CA PRO A 122 51.99 -15.04 20.86
C PRO A 122 53.17 -15.84 20.28
#